data_AF-X1AZP5-F1
#
_entry.id   AF-X1AZP5-F1
#
_cell.length_a   1.000
_cell.length_b   1.000
_cell.length_c   1.000
_cell.angle_alpha   90.00
_cell.angle_beta   90.00
_cell.angle_gamma   90.00
#
_symmetry.space_group_name_H-M   'P 1'
#
loop_
_entity.id
_entity.type
_entity.pdbx_description
1 polymer ?
#
loop_
_entity_poly.entity_id
_entity_poly.type
_entity_poly.pdbx_seq_one_letter_code
_entity_poly.pdbx_strand_id
1 'polypeptide(L)'
;MHGSNCAKRVCVICALVLWAIGILGCSASAQQVTPRETEQFYESLAWHYGPVIHQGAASDQDYITALDFDGDWIGNNNWENQPTGDLSAYVYYSVIESKTHWFLFYSLFHPRDYTYEDCTTSGGCHENDLESIQLTVEKDGTPFGKPKTLETLAHDSIYLYIFDESVGSGFLRVTGKAELEGGHPLVYVEALGHGIYGHKGASSSIYYFPRLLGGGTVTYRVGEQAEVPEST
;
A
#
# COMPACT_ATOMS: atom_id res chain seq x y z
N MET A 1 -12.10 33.46 31.34
CA MET A 1 -10.73 33.53 30.79
C MET A 1 -9.90 32.51 31.55
N HIS A 2 -9.91 31.28 31.04
CA HIS A 2 -8.77 30.62 30.39
C HIS A 2 -7.72 30.14 31.40
N GLY A 3 -7.89 28.88 31.80
CA GLY A 3 -6.86 28.10 32.49
C GLY A 3 -5.68 27.86 31.57
N SER A 4 -4.48 28.15 32.07
CA SER A 4 -3.22 27.94 31.38
C SER A 4 -2.63 26.57 31.66
N ASN A 5 -2.10 25.99 30.60
CA ASN A 5 -1.56 24.65 30.44
C ASN A 5 -0.50 24.25 31.48
N CYS A 6 -0.67 23.04 32.03
CA CYS A 6 0.34 22.34 32.83
C CYS A 6 1.31 21.61 31.90
N ALA A 7 2.41 22.25 31.52
CA ALA A 7 3.56 21.56 30.93
C ALA A 7 4.54 21.20 32.06
N LYS A 8 4.57 19.93 32.47
CA LYS A 8 5.61 19.42 33.39
C LYS A 8 6.74 18.79 32.56
N ARG A 9 7.86 19.51 32.48
CA ARG A 9 9.14 18.97 32.01
C ARG A 9 9.68 18.00 33.06
N VAL A 10 10.09 16.81 32.64
CA VAL A 10 10.77 15.83 33.51
C VAL A 10 12.27 16.06 33.45
N CYS A 11 12.85 16.20 34.63
CA CYS A 11 14.27 16.40 34.91
C CYS A 11 15.02 15.06 34.84
N VAL A 12 16.12 14.98 34.09
CA VAL A 12 17.06 13.86 34.19
C VAL A 12 18.23 14.33 35.04
N ILE A 13 18.26 13.90 36.30
CA ILE A 13 19.43 14.05 37.18
C ILE A 13 20.29 12.80 37.00
N CYS A 14 21.42 12.95 36.31
CA CYS A 14 22.49 11.95 36.33
C CYS A 14 23.43 12.26 37.49
N ALA A 15 23.32 11.49 38.57
CA ALA A 15 24.37 11.36 39.55
C ALA A 15 24.37 9.91 40.06
N LEU A 16 25.27 9.08 39.54
CA LEU A 16 25.61 7.81 40.17
C LEU A 16 27.13 7.65 40.20
N VAL A 17 27.63 7.71 41.43
CA VAL A 17 28.98 7.39 41.86
C VAL A 17 29.22 5.90 41.63
N LEU A 18 30.27 5.56 40.88
CA LEU A 18 30.69 4.19 40.66
C LEU A 18 31.40 3.64 41.90
N TRP A 19 30.82 2.61 42.52
CA TRP A 19 31.53 1.66 43.37
C TRP A 19 31.54 0.31 42.66
N ALA A 20 32.74 -0.16 42.32
CA ALA A 20 32.96 -1.44 41.66
C ALA A 20 32.68 -2.59 42.64
N ILE A 21 31.69 -3.42 42.33
CA ILE A 21 31.54 -4.78 42.88
C ILE A 21 31.34 -5.70 41.69
N GLY A 22 32.27 -6.64 41.52
CA GLY A 22 32.26 -7.61 40.44
C GLY A 22 31.04 -8.53 40.52
N ILE A 23 30.31 -8.63 39.40
CA ILE A 23 29.35 -9.69 39.14
C ILE A 23 29.84 -10.38 37.87
N LEU A 24 30.21 -11.66 38.00
CA LEU A 24 30.28 -12.60 36.89
C LEU A 24 28.85 -12.77 36.34
N GLY A 25 28.43 -11.83 35.49
CA GLY A 25 27.18 -11.93 34.75
C GLY A 25 27.48 -12.58 33.42
N CYS A 26 26.81 -13.71 33.13
CA CYS A 26 26.71 -14.25 31.78
C CYS A 26 26.19 -13.14 30.86
N SER A 27 27.08 -12.49 30.13
CA SER A 27 26.71 -11.55 29.08
C SER A 27 26.18 -12.38 27.91
N ALA A 28 24.88 -12.71 27.94
CA ALA A 28 24.16 -12.95 26.71
C ALA A 28 24.21 -11.62 25.94
N SER A 29 25.16 -11.50 25.02
CA SER A 29 25.22 -10.39 24.08
C SER A 29 23.92 -10.44 23.29
N ALA A 30 22.98 -9.56 23.61
CA ALA A 30 21.87 -9.27 22.72
C ALA A 30 22.53 -8.73 21.44
N GLN A 31 22.58 -9.57 20.42
CA GLN A 31 23.15 -9.21 19.14
C GLN A 31 22.35 -8.02 18.61
N GLN A 32 23.00 -6.86 18.51
CA GLN A 32 22.34 -5.66 18.01
C GLN A 32 22.08 -5.86 16.52
N VAL A 33 20.81 -5.83 16.13
CA VAL A 33 20.40 -5.82 14.73
C VAL A 33 20.88 -4.51 14.10
N THR A 34 21.56 -4.62 12.97
CA THR A 34 22.09 -3.48 12.23
C THR A 34 20.98 -2.80 11.40
N PRO A 35 21.12 -1.50 11.05
CA PRO A 35 20.15 -0.82 10.19
C PRO A 35 19.91 -1.54 8.85
N ARG A 36 20.96 -2.14 8.27
CA ARG A 36 20.87 -2.90 7.03
C ARG A 36 20.06 -4.18 7.18
N GLU A 37 20.23 -4.92 8.28
CA GLU A 37 19.43 -6.11 8.55
C GLU A 37 17.96 -5.74 8.76
N THR A 38 17.69 -4.62 9.42
CA THR A 38 16.33 -4.08 9.56
C THR A 38 15.70 -3.71 8.21
N GLU A 39 16.45 -3.02 7.35
CA GLU A 39 16.01 -2.64 6.00
C GLU A 39 15.69 -3.87 5.15
N GLN A 40 16.60 -4.85 5.11
CA GLN A 40 16.41 -6.12 4.40
C GLN A 40 15.20 -6.91 4.94
N PHE A 41 14.95 -6.84 6.25
CA PHE A 41 13.77 -7.45 6.83
C PHE A 41 12.49 -6.76 6.34
N TYR A 42 12.42 -5.43 6.36
CA TYR A 42 11.24 -4.71 5.87
C TYR A 42 11.01 -4.90 4.38
N GLU A 43 12.08 -4.94 3.57
CA GLU A 43 12.00 -5.31 2.17
C GLU A 43 11.41 -6.73 2.01
N SER A 44 11.89 -7.71 2.79
CA SER A 44 11.35 -9.07 2.75
C SER A 44 9.89 -9.16 3.19
N LEU A 45 9.46 -8.32 4.14
CA LEU A 45 8.08 -8.25 4.60
C LEU A 45 7.17 -7.64 3.51
N ALA A 46 7.64 -6.57 2.86
CA ALA A 46 6.94 -5.95 1.73
C ALA A 46 6.87 -6.89 0.51
N TRP A 47 7.90 -7.69 0.26
CA TRP A 47 7.90 -8.68 -0.81
C TRP A 47 6.95 -9.85 -0.51
N HIS A 48 6.98 -10.35 0.73
CA HIS A 48 6.08 -11.42 1.18
C HIS A 48 4.60 -11.04 1.07
N TYR A 49 4.27 -9.80 1.44
CA TYR A 49 2.91 -9.28 1.39
C TYR A 49 2.63 -8.39 0.17
N GLY A 50 3.49 -8.41 -0.85
CA GLY A 50 3.26 -7.65 -2.08
C GLY A 50 1.93 -8.07 -2.70
N PRO A 51 1.01 -7.16 -3.03
CA PRO A 51 -0.35 -7.56 -3.44
C PRO A 51 -0.36 -8.28 -4.78
N VAL A 52 -1.31 -9.21 -4.94
CA VAL A 52 -1.75 -9.66 -6.26
C VAL A 52 -2.88 -8.73 -6.69
N ILE A 53 -2.69 -8.07 -7.83
CA ILE A 53 -3.58 -7.00 -8.29
C ILE A 53 -4.29 -7.47 -9.55
N HIS A 54 -5.62 -7.59 -9.49
CA HIS A 54 -6.47 -7.80 -10.66
C HIS A 54 -7.11 -6.49 -11.08
N GLN A 55 -6.64 -5.93 -12.18
CA GLN A 55 -7.03 -4.61 -12.60
C GLN A 55 -7.82 -4.64 -13.90
N GLY A 56 -8.95 -3.94 -13.95
CA GLY A 56 -9.59 -3.59 -15.20
C GLY A 56 -8.72 -2.61 -15.99
N ALA A 57 -8.50 -2.88 -17.27
CA ALA A 57 -7.79 -1.97 -18.16
C ALA A 57 -8.57 -1.85 -19.48
N ALA A 58 -9.22 -0.72 -19.68
CA ALA A 58 -9.85 -0.35 -20.95
C ALA A 58 -8.80 -0.03 -22.02
N SER A 59 -7.67 0.55 -21.63
CA SER A 59 -6.49 0.75 -22.47
C SER A 59 -5.21 0.76 -21.63
N ASP A 60 -4.07 1.02 -22.27
CA ASP A 60 -2.78 1.22 -21.60
C ASP A 60 -2.74 2.46 -20.69
N GLN A 61 -3.72 3.37 -20.82
CA GLN A 61 -3.89 4.54 -19.95
C GLN A 61 -4.25 4.15 -18.50
N ASP A 62 -4.77 2.94 -18.29
CA ASP A 62 -5.08 2.45 -16.95
C ASP A 62 -3.84 1.85 -16.28
N TYR A 63 -2.73 1.61 -16.98
CA TYR A 63 -1.61 0.84 -16.42
C TYR A 63 -0.99 1.51 -15.19
N ILE A 64 -0.54 0.66 -14.26
CA ILE A 64 0.29 1.09 -13.13
C ILE A 64 1.68 1.39 -13.69
N THR A 65 2.27 2.52 -13.31
CA THR A 65 3.59 2.95 -13.83
C THR A 65 4.48 3.54 -12.73
N ALA A 66 5.72 3.86 -13.07
CA ALA A 66 6.56 4.70 -12.21
C ALA A 66 5.98 6.12 -12.07
N LEU A 67 6.30 6.82 -10.98
CA LEU A 67 5.88 8.22 -10.78
C LEU A 67 6.50 9.14 -11.83
N ASP A 68 7.72 8.79 -12.26
CA ASP A 68 8.54 9.45 -13.28
C ASP A 68 8.59 8.62 -14.58
N PHE A 69 7.47 7.99 -14.96
CA PHE A 69 7.38 7.11 -16.13
C PHE A 69 7.83 7.79 -17.45
N ASP A 70 7.80 9.11 -17.51
CA ASP A 70 8.23 9.95 -18.63
C ASP A 70 9.61 10.62 -18.43
N GLY A 71 10.28 10.31 -17.31
CA GLY A 71 11.61 10.80 -16.98
C GLY A 71 11.64 12.16 -16.28
N ASP A 72 10.50 12.72 -15.87
CA ASP A 72 10.45 13.93 -15.06
C ASP A 72 9.60 13.76 -13.77
N TRP A 73 9.47 14.84 -12.98
CA TRP A 73 8.72 14.83 -11.71
C TRP A 73 7.56 15.85 -11.75
N ILE A 74 7.03 16.12 -12.95
CA ILE A 74 6.00 17.13 -13.21
C ILE A 74 4.67 16.40 -13.32
N GLY A 75 4.00 16.14 -12.19
CA GLY A 75 2.78 15.34 -12.20
C GLY A 75 1.58 15.94 -12.95
N ASN A 76 1.68 17.11 -13.59
CA ASN A 76 0.57 17.79 -14.27
C ASN A 76 0.73 17.91 -15.80
N ASN A 77 1.56 17.07 -16.41
CA ASN A 77 1.71 16.91 -17.87
C ASN A 77 1.66 15.42 -18.29
N ASN A 78 1.17 14.53 -17.42
CA ASN A 78 1.21 13.10 -17.62
C ASN A 78 0.28 12.67 -18.74
N TRP A 79 -0.85 13.37 -18.96
CA TRP A 79 -1.76 13.06 -20.06
C TRP A 79 -1.06 13.16 -21.42
N GLU A 80 -0.27 14.21 -21.64
CA GLU A 80 0.49 14.41 -22.86
C GLU A 80 1.64 13.42 -23.02
N ASN A 81 2.25 12.99 -21.89
CA ASN A 81 3.44 12.16 -21.90
C ASN A 81 3.15 10.65 -21.86
N GLN A 82 1.97 10.22 -21.39
CA GLN A 82 1.56 8.81 -21.29
C GLN A 82 1.77 8.01 -22.58
N PRO A 83 1.45 8.52 -23.79
CA PRO A 83 1.62 7.74 -25.03
C PRO A 83 3.07 7.38 -25.37
N THR A 84 4.06 8.02 -24.75
CA THR A 84 5.49 7.82 -25.05
C THR A 84 6.33 7.40 -23.86
N GLY A 85 5.77 7.39 -22.65
CA GLY A 85 6.50 7.02 -21.44
C GLY A 85 6.65 5.51 -21.26
N ASP A 86 7.46 5.13 -20.28
CA ASP A 86 7.69 3.73 -19.90
C ASP A 86 6.55 3.21 -19.02
N LEU A 87 5.70 2.35 -19.58
CA LEU A 87 4.54 1.79 -18.88
C LEU A 87 4.88 0.55 -18.04
N SER A 88 6.16 0.34 -17.71
CA SER A 88 6.57 -0.75 -16.82
C SER A 88 5.99 -0.52 -15.43
N ALA A 89 5.43 -1.57 -14.82
CA ALA A 89 4.67 -1.44 -13.58
C ALA A 89 5.56 -1.35 -12.33
N TYR A 90 5.31 -0.32 -11.50
CA TYR A 90 5.96 -0.13 -10.20
C TYR A 90 4.93 0.01 -9.09
N VAL A 91 5.16 -0.70 -7.98
CA VAL A 91 4.37 -0.56 -6.76
C VAL A 91 5.28 0.03 -5.68
N TYR A 92 4.85 1.13 -5.08
CA TYR A 92 5.56 1.76 -3.98
C TYR A 92 5.11 1.16 -2.66
N TYR A 93 6.00 1.10 -1.68
CA TYR A 93 5.62 0.65 -0.35
C TYR A 93 6.24 1.47 0.77
N SER A 94 5.61 1.43 1.94
CA SER A 94 6.24 1.83 3.19
C SER A 94 5.85 0.86 4.31
N VAL A 95 6.78 0.62 5.24
CA VAL A 95 6.54 -0.22 6.42
C VAL A 95 6.69 0.62 7.67
N ILE A 96 5.63 0.68 8.47
CA ILE A 96 5.65 1.30 9.80
C ILE A 96 5.54 0.17 10.83
N GLU A 97 6.43 0.20 11.82
CA GLU A 97 6.47 -0.82 12.86
C GLU A 97 6.04 -0.25 14.22
N SER A 98 5.19 -1.00 14.92
CA SER A 98 4.91 -0.83 16.34
C SER A 98 5.45 -2.01 17.14
N LYS A 99 5.27 -2.00 18.47
CA LYS A 99 5.67 -3.14 19.31
C LYS A 99 4.97 -4.45 18.91
N THR A 100 3.73 -4.38 18.44
CA THR A 100 2.86 -5.56 18.22
C THR A 100 2.43 -5.76 16.79
N HIS A 101 2.62 -4.77 15.90
CA HIS A 101 2.13 -4.83 14.52
C HIS A 101 3.12 -4.22 13.54
N TRP A 102 3.04 -4.66 12.29
CA TRP A 102 3.51 -3.96 11.11
C TRP A 102 2.32 -3.39 10.34
N PHE A 103 2.49 -2.20 9.79
CA PHE A 103 1.56 -1.53 8.89
C PHE A 103 2.27 -1.35 7.56
N LEU A 104 1.83 -2.09 6.55
CA LEU A 104 2.38 -2.05 5.21
C LEU A 104 1.45 -1.24 4.33
N PHE A 105 1.96 -0.15 3.77
CA PHE A 105 1.26 0.61 2.76
C PHE A 105 1.81 0.24 1.40
N TYR A 106 0.95 0.00 0.44
CA TYR A 106 1.29 -0.08 -0.97
C TYR A 106 0.55 1.02 -1.73
N SER A 107 1.20 1.61 -2.72
CA SER A 107 0.59 2.63 -3.56
C SER A 107 0.73 2.27 -5.03
N LEU A 108 -0.37 2.43 -5.76
CA LEU A 108 -0.47 2.20 -7.20
C LEU A 108 -0.58 3.56 -7.87
N PHE A 109 0.36 3.87 -8.75
CA PHE A 109 0.36 5.14 -9.49
C PHE A 109 -0.14 4.92 -10.91
N HIS A 110 -1.11 5.71 -11.32
CA HIS A 110 -1.59 5.79 -12.69
C HIS A 110 -1.25 7.18 -13.25
N PRO A 111 -0.74 7.30 -14.48
CA PRO A 111 -0.46 8.61 -15.08
C PRO A 111 -1.70 9.48 -15.21
N ARG A 112 -2.90 8.88 -15.27
CA ARG A 112 -4.17 9.55 -15.58
C ARG A 112 -5.29 8.96 -14.73
N ASP A 113 -6.25 9.79 -14.31
CA ASP A 113 -7.59 9.39 -13.86
C ASP A 113 -8.62 9.98 -14.83
N TYR A 114 -9.51 9.15 -15.35
CA TYR A 114 -10.47 9.57 -16.35
C TYR A 114 -11.81 8.85 -16.20
N THR A 115 -12.80 9.35 -16.95
CA THR A 115 -14.14 8.78 -16.95
C THR A 115 -14.59 8.47 -18.38
N TYR A 116 -15.75 7.85 -18.51
CA TYR A 116 -16.42 7.69 -19.80
C TYR A 116 -16.85 9.02 -20.44
N GLU A 117 -17.02 10.05 -19.64
CA GLU A 117 -17.47 11.35 -20.09
C GLU A 117 -16.29 12.16 -20.63
N ASP A 118 -16.59 13.16 -21.45
CA ASP A 118 -15.56 14.06 -21.96
C ASP A 118 -14.89 14.80 -20.79
N CYS A 119 -13.58 14.59 -20.63
CA CYS A 119 -12.78 15.17 -19.54
C CYS A 119 -12.70 16.70 -19.56
N THR A 120 -13.08 17.37 -20.66
CA THR A 120 -13.25 18.83 -20.67
C THR A 120 -14.52 19.28 -19.94
N THR A 121 -15.46 18.37 -19.71
CA THR A 121 -16.77 18.62 -19.09
C THR A 121 -17.00 17.81 -17.81
N SER A 122 -16.30 16.69 -17.64
CA SER A 122 -16.38 15.86 -16.45
C SER A 122 -15.53 16.44 -15.33
N GLY A 123 -16.09 16.50 -14.12
CA GLY A 123 -15.34 16.87 -12.91
C GLY A 123 -14.50 15.73 -12.34
N GLY A 124 -14.54 14.55 -12.94
CA GLY A 124 -13.85 13.35 -12.44
C GLY A 124 -12.50 13.06 -13.09
N CYS A 125 -12.12 13.75 -14.18
CA CYS A 125 -10.82 13.51 -14.79
C CYS A 125 -9.74 14.40 -14.19
N HIS A 126 -8.55 13.84 -13.98
CA HIS A 126 -7.37 14.62 -13.60
C HIS A 126 -6.05 13.97 -14.04
N GLU A 127 -5.02 14.80 -14.01
CA GLU A 127 -3.62 14.37 -14.06
C GLU A 127 -3.30 13.50 -12.86
N ASN A 128 -2.58 12.40 -13.10
CA ASN A 128 -2.17 11.40 -12.11
C ASN A 128 -3.28 10.81 -11.24
N ASP A 129 -2.98 9.65 -10.67
CA ASP A 129 -3.76 9.04 -9.62
C ASP A 129 -2.84 8.20 -8.73
N LEU A 130 -2.99 8.31 -7.42
CA LEU A 130 -2.20 7.53 -6.46
C LEU A 130 -3.12 6.89 -5.43
N GLU A 131 -3.50 5.66 -5.74
CA GLU A 131 -4.40 4.88 -4.92
C GLU A 131 -3.63 4.02 -3.91
N SER A 132 -4.25 3.68 -2.78
CA SER A 132 -3.54 3.06 -1.65
C SER A 132 -4.20 1.82 -1.05
N ILE A 133 -3.33 0.94 -0.57
CA ILE A 133 -3.65 -0.30 0.14
C ILE A 133 -2.90 -0.27 1.46
N GLN A 134 -3.57 -0.54 2.58
CA GLN A 134 -2.94 -0.71 3.88
C GLN A 134 -3.20 -2.12 4.40
N LEU A 135 -2.14 -2.89 4.64
CA LEU A 135 -2.20 -4.19 5.31
C LEU A 135 -1.70 -4.04 6.75
N THR A 136 -2.51 -4.43 7.72
CA THR A 136 -2.07 -4.53 9.12
C THR A 136 -1.79 -5.97 9.49
N VAL A 137 -0.59 -6.22 10.00
CA VAL A 137 -0.09 -7.55 10.35
C VAL A 137 0.28 -7.59 11.84
N GLU A 138 -0.34 -8.50 12.59
CA GLU A 138 -0.02 -8.77 14.00
C GLU A 138 1.25 -9.62 14.10
N LYS A 139 2.16 -9.23 14.99
CA LYS A 139 3.35 -10.04 15.30
C LYS A 139 2.94 -11.17 16.24
N ASP A 140 3.00 -12.40 15.75
CA ASP A 140 2.63 -13.61 16.50
C ASP A 140 3.85 -14.50 16.83
N GLY A 141 5.06 -14.01 16.56
CA GLY A 141 6.32 -14.74 16.74
C GLY A 141 6.76 -15.54 15.52
N THR A 142 5.96 -15.60 14.45
CA THR A 142 6.41 -16.11 13.14
C THR A 142 7.20 -15.05 12.38
N PRO A 143 7.97 -15.42 11.34
CA PRO A 143 8.79 -14.46 10.57
C PRO A 143 7.99 -13.35 9.89
N PHE A 144 6.75 -13.63 9.48
CA PHE A 144 5.91 -12.68 8.76
C PHE A 144 4.65 -12.27 9.53
N GLY A 145 4.38 -12.85 10.70
CA GLY A 145 3.20 -12.51 11.49
C GLY A 145 1.90 -13.00 10.87
N LYS A 146 0.79 -12.40 11.32
CA LYS A 146 -0.56 -12.76 10.93
C LYS A 146 -1.33 -11.53 10.41
N PRO A 147 -1.77 -11.51 9.15
CA PRO A 147 -2.63 -10.45 8.63
C PRO A 147 -3.92 -10.32 9.43
N LYS A 148 -4.32 -9.09 9.73
CA LYS A 148 -5.52 -8.76 10.51
C LYS A 148 -6.54 -7.99 9.68
N THR A 149 -6.10 -6.92 9.03
CA THR A 149 -6.94 -6.06 8.21
C THR A 149 -6.27 -5.73 6.89
N LEU A 150 -7.11 -5.52 5.88
CA LEU A 150 -6.77 -4.93 4.61
C LEU A 150 -7.69 -3.73 4.43
N GLU A 151 -7.12 -2.53 4.33
CA GLU A 151 -7.85 -1.31 4.01
C GLU A 151 -7.49 -0.89 2.59
N THR A 152 -8.49 -0.52 1.79
CA THR A 152 -8.28 -0.08 0.41
C THR A 152 -8.96 1.26 0.19
N LEU A 153 -8.32 2.12 -0.60
CA LEU A 153 -8.89 3.38 -1.06
C LEU A 153 -9.59 3.13 -2.40
N ALA A 154 -10.83 3.61 -2.52
CA ALA A 154 -11.43 3.81 -3.82
C ALA A 154 -12.09 5.19 -3.83
N HIS A 155 -11.60 6.07 -4.70
CA HIS A 155 -12.07 7.44 -4.81
C HIS A 155 -11.88 8.19 -3.48
N ASP A 156 -12.97 8.58 -2.82
CA ASP A 156 -12.98 9.32 -1.55
C ASP A 156 -13.20 8.41 -0.31
N SER A 157 -13.23 7.09 -0.52
CA SER A 157 -13.75 6.13 0.45
C SER A 157 -12.72 5.06 0.83
N ILE A 158 -12.53 4.88 2.14
CA ILE A 158 -11.70 3.79 2.68
C ILE A 158 -12.59 2.61 3.07
N TYR A 159 -12.25 1.43 2.58
CA TYR A 159 -12.97 0.18 2.84
C TYR A 159 -12.16 -0.72 3.75
N LEU A 160 -12.78 -1.26 4.81
CA LEU A 160 -12.15 -2.19 5.73
C LEU A 160 -12.52 -3.64 5.40
N TYR A 161 -11.53 -4.48 5.14
CA TYR A 161 -11.65 -5.92 5.01
C TYR A 161 -10.89 -6.62 6.14
N ILE A 162 -11.37 -7.80 6.56
CA ILE A 162 -10.79 -8.55 7.68
C ILE A 162 -10.33 -9.93 7.25
N PHE A 163 -9.22 -10.41 7.82
CA PHE A 163 -8.74 -11.78 7.61
C PHE A 163 -9.31 -12.77 8.64
N ASP A 164 -9.70 -12.28 9.82
CA ASP A 164 -10.38 -13.08 10.84
C ASP A 164 -11.34 -12.25 11.69
N GLU A 165 -12.25 -12.95 12.38
CA GLU A 165 -13.37 -12.35 13.14
C GLU A 165 -12.94 -11.72 14.48
N SER A 166 -11.65 -11.71 14.80
CA SER A 166 -11.16 -10.98 15.98
C SER A 166 -11.13 -9.47 15.76
N VAL A 167 -11.28 -9.00 14.52
CA VAL A 167 -11.39 -7.57 14.20
C VAL A 167 -12.87 -7.18 14.13
N GLY A 168 -13.27 -6.28 15.02
CA GLY A 168 -14.62 -5.72 15.04
C GLY A 168 -14.78 -4.49 14.15
N SER A 169 -16.03 -4.11 13.86
CA SER A 169 -16.34 -2.83 13.21
C SER A 169 -16.18 -1.64 14.18
N GLY A 170 -15.95 -0.45 13.62
CA GLY A 170 -15.84 0.81 14.35
C GLY A 170 -16.37 1.98 13.51
N PHE A 171 -15.55 3.02 13.33
CA PHE A 171 -15.85 4.11 12.38
C PHE A 171 -16.00 3.56 10.96
N LEU A 172 -15.02 2.76 10.52
CA LEU A 172 -15.16 1.94 9.34
C LEU A 172 -16.00 0.70 9.67
N ARG A 173 -16.98 0.43 8.81
CA ARG A 173 -17.73 -0.83 8.83
C ARG A 173 -16.88 -1.89 8.13
N VAL A 174 -16.95 -3.13 8.62
CA VAL A 174 -16.35 -4.26 7.90
C VAL A 174 -17.12 -4.47 6.60
N THR A 175 -16.44 -4.24 5.47
CA THR A 175 -16.94 -4.41 4.10
C THR A 175 -17.04 -5.89 3.74
N GLY A 176 -16.03 -6.68 4.12
CA GLY A 176 -15.98 -8.09 3.78
C GLY A 176 -14.75 -8.81 4.32
N LYS A 177 -14.56 -10.06 3.86
CA LYS A 177 -13.35 -10.83 4.14
C LYS A 177 -12.30 -10.52 3.09
N ALA A 178 -11.06 -10.31 3.53
CA ALA A 178 -9.91 -10.24 2.64
C ALA A 178 -9.42 -11.65 2.30
N GLU A 179 -8.80 -11.80 1.13
CA GLU A 179 -8.27 -13.07 0.65
C GLU A 179 -6.75 -12.96 0.45
N LEU A 180 -6.07 -14.10 0.61
CA LEU A 180 -4.67 -14.25 0.25
C LEU A 180 -4.57 -15.22 -0.93
N GLU A 181 -3.79 -14.86 -1.95
CA GLU A 181 -3.39 -15.74 -3.03
C GLU A 181 -1.90 -16.07 -2.89
N GLY A 182 -1.57 -17.32 -2.56
CA GLY A 182 -0.17 -17.72 -2.34
C GLY A 182 0.54 -16.98 -1.19
N GLY A 183 -0.21 -16.36 -0.27
CA GLY A 183 0.32 -15.53 0.82
C GLY A 183 0.23 -14.02 0.57
N HIS A 184 -0.09 -13.62 -0.67
CA HIS A 184 -0.20 -12.22 -1.08
C HIS A 184 -1.63 -11.70 -0.91
N PRO A 185 -1.86 -10.49 -0.37
CA PRO A 185 -3.19 -9.90 -0.33
C PRO A 185 -3.74 -9.70 -1.74
N LEU A 186 -4.97 -10.16 -1.96
CA LEU A 186 -5.64 -10.06 -3.24
C LEU A 186 -6.48 -8.78 -3.31
N VAL A 187 -6.24 -7.96 -4.32
CA VAL A 187 -6.98 -6.71 -4.56
C VAL A 187 -7.46 -6.61 -6.00
N TYR A 188 -8.47 -5.77 -6.19
CA TYR A 188 -9.14 -5.55 -7.46
C TYR A 188 -9.22 -4.06 -7.74
N VAL A 189 -8.82 -3.64 -8.93
CA VAL A 189 -8.67 -2.23 -9.31
C VAL A 189 -9.60 -1.93 -10.49
N GLU A 190 -10.37 -0.87 -10.39
CA GLU A 190 -11.22 -0.39 -11.48
C GLU A 190 -10.39 0.09 -12.67
N ALA A 191 -10.92 -0.02 -13.89
CA ALA A 191 -10.45 0.82 -14.98
C ALA A 191 -10.93 2.26 -14.79
N LEU A 192 -10.27 3.18 -15.47
CA LEU A 192 -10.56 4.61 -15.59
C LEU A 192 -10.29 5.41 -14.31
N GLY A 193 -11.01 5.12 -13.23
CA GLY A 193 -10.91 5.83 -11.95
C GLY A 193 -10.27 5.02 -10.82
N HIS A 194 -9.63 3.89 -11.15
CA HIS A 194 -8.68 3.11 -10.35
C HIS A 194 -9.03 2.75 -8.89
N GLY A 195 -10.27 2.88 -8.47
CA GLY A 195 -10.69 2.51 -7.13
C GLY A 195 -10.31 1.08 -6.75
N ILE A 196 -9.67 0.90 -5.58
CA ILE A 196 -9.16 -0.38 -5.11
C ILE A 196 -10.14 -1.04 -4.13
N TYR A 197 -10.38 -2.33 -4.34
CA TYR A 197 -11.26 -3.15 -3.51
C TYR A 197 -10.62 -4.48 -3.12
N GLY A 198 -10.95 -4.96 -1.92
CA GLY A 198 -10.54 -6.26 -1.40
C GLY A 198 -11.44 -7.44 -1.84
N HIS A 199 -12.35 -7.25 -2.81
CA HIS A 199 -13.22 -8.31 -3.30
C HIS A 199 -13.59 -8.19 -4.79
N LYS A 200 -13.78 -9.34 -5.43
CA LYS A 200 -14.02 -9.46 -6.88
C LYS A 200 -15.30 -8.77 -7.39
N GLY A 201 -16.32 -8.68 -6.55
CA GLY A 201 -17.66 -8.20 -6.94
C GLY A 201 -17.86 -6.69 -6.79
N ALA A 202 -16.80 -5.92 -6.58
CA ALA A 202 -16.91 -4.53 -6.16
C ALA A 202 -17.47 -3.60 -7.25
N SER A 203 -17.12 -3.83 -8.51
CA SER A 203 -17.49 -2.93 -9.59
C SER A 203 -17.50 -3.59 -10.97
N SER A 204 -18.44 -3.16 -11.81
CA SER A 204 -18.44 -3.48 -13.25
C SER A 204 -17.23 -2.91 -13.98
N SER A 205 -16.60 -1.86 -13.44
CA SER A 205 -15.38 -1.21 -13.95
C SER A 205 -14.15 -2.11 -13.88
N ILE A 206 -14.18 -3.21 -13.14
CA ILE A 206 -13.07 -4.17 -13.07
C ILE A 206 -13.11 -5.17 -14.25
N TYR A 207 -14.29 -5.63 -14.67
CA TYR A 207 -14.41 -6.76 -15.62
C TYR A 207 -15.28 -6.50 -16.84
N TYR A 208 -16.44 -5.87 -16.67
CA TYR A 208 -17.43 -5.74 -17.73
C TYR A 208 -17.07 -4.58 -18.67
N PHE A 209 -16.80 -3.43 -18.06
CA PHE A 209 -16.53 -2.17 -18.73
C PHE A 209 -15.23 -2.15 -19.55
N PRO A 210 -14.09 -2.66 -19.04
CA PRO A 210 -12.87 -2.81 -19.82
C PRO A 210 -13.09 -3.63 -21.10
N ARG A 211 -13.77 -4.78 -20.98
CA ARG A 211 -14.08 -5.65 -22.13
C ARG A 211 -14.99 -4.98 -23.15
N LEU A 212 -15.95 -4.17 -22.70
CA LEU A 212 -16.83 -3.42 -23.58
C LEU A 212 -16.07 -2.37 -24.40
N LEU A 213 -15.00 -1.80 -23.82
CA LEU A 213 -14.13 -0.82 -24.46
C LEU A 213 -13.00 -1.43 -25.31
N GLY A 214 -12.94 -2.77 -25.42
CA GLY A 214 -11.92 -3.47 -26.18
C GLY A 214 -10.64 -3.79 -25.40
N GLY A 215 -10.61 -3.50 -24.10
CA GLY A 215 -9.56 -3.93 -23.18
C GLY A 215 -9.94 -5.20 -22.41
N GLY A 216 -9.43 -5.34 -21.19
CA GLY A 216 -9.57 -6.56 -20.41
C GLY A 216 -9.17 -6.42 -18.95
N THR A 217 -8.53 -7.45 -18.41
CA THR A 217 -8.02 -7.47 -17.04
C THR A 217 -6.54 -7.78 -17.07
N VAL A 218 -5.73 -6.96 -16.43
CA VAL A 218 -4.31 -7.20 -16.19
C VAL A 218 -4.14 -7.80 -14.80
N THR A 219 -3.20 -8.74 -14.66
CA THR A 219 -2.81 -9.26 -13.34
C THR A 219 -1.37 -8.92 -13.04
N TYR A 220 -1.14 -8.11 -12.01
CA TYR A 220 0.20 -7.79 -11.54
C TYR A 220 0.56 -8.67 -10.35
N ARG A 221 1.82 -9.11 -10.34
CA ARG A 221 2.43 -9.86 -9.25
C ARG A 221 3.78 -9.25 -8.95
N VAL A 222 4.17 -9.28 -7.69
CA VAL A 222 5.51 -8.86 -7.30
C VAL A 222 6.56 -9.70 -8.02
N GLY A 223 7.60 -9.05 -8.54
CA GLY A 223 8.66 -9.66 -9.34
C GLY A 223 9.99 -8.94 -9.17
N GLU A 224 11.06 -9.51 -9.74
CA GLU A 224 12.41 -8.91 -9.69
C GLU A 224 12.61 -7.81 -10.73
N GLN A 225 11.75 -7.75 -11.75
CA GLN A 225 11.82 -6.79 -12.85
C GLN A 225 10.44 -6.19 -13.09
N ALA A 226 10.41 -4.89 -13.37
CA ALA A 226 9.21 -4.21 -13.83
C ALA A 226 9.02 -4.51 -15.32
N GLU A 227 7.77 -4.75 -15.72
CA GLU A 227 7.41 -5.11 -17.09
C GLU A 227 6.16 -4.33 -17.50
N VAL A 228 6.06 -4.02 -18.79
CA VAL A 228 4.81 -3.53 -19.39
C VAL A 228 3.88 -4.73 -19.51
N PRO A 229 2.61 -4.65 -19.07
CA PRO A 229 1.63 -5.71 -19.27
C PRO A 229 1.55 -6.16 -20.73
N GLU A 230 1.51 -7.47 -20.97
CA GLU A 230 1.17 -7.99 -22.29
C GLU A 230 -0.24 -7.51 -22.67
N SER A 231 -0.42 -7.06 -23.93
CA SER A 231 -1.70 -6.54 -24.41
C SER A 231 -2.85 -7.52 -24.13
N THR A 232 -3.92 -7.01 -23.51
CA THR A 232 -5.11 -7.77 -23.07
C THR A 232 -5.99 -8.26 -24.22
#